data_AF-A0A969X507-F1
#
_entry.id   AF-A0A969X507-F1
#
_cell.length_a   1.000
_cell.length_b   1.000
_cell.length_c   1.000
_cell.angle_alpha   90.00
_cell.angle_beta   90.00
_cell.angle_gamma   90.00
#
_symmetry.space_group_name_H-M   'P 1'
#
loop_
_entity.id
_entity.type
_entity.pdbx_description
1 polymer ?
#
loop_
_entity_poly.entity_id
_entity_poly.type
_entity_poly.pdbx_seq_one_letter_code
_entity_poly.pdbx_strand_id
1 'polypeptide(L)'
;MKPGFDLRLEQAQKLIITPQLQQAVALLQYSSMELLDYIQKELVDNPLLELEERLDPGQKQKEKDKGESQEEVQWEDYFQDYEDYGFKTKEHDQEHPSLESNASRPFSLQEHLLFQLQLTHLSATEYAIGEFLIGNIDRNGYLQGSLEELAGTLGVKQEELLAVLEQIQQFEPLGVGARSIEECLWLQAVKREDRPPF
;
A
#
# COMPACT_ATOMS: atom_id res chain seq x y z
N MET A 1 44.54 -1.08 65.32
CA MET A 1 44.00 -2.11 64.40
C MET A 1 42.56 -1.75 64.03
N LYS A 2 42.36 -1.28 62.80
CA LYS A 2 41.09 -1.28 62.03
C LYS A 2 41.53 -1.58 60.59
N PRO A 3 40.75 -2.20 59.69
CA PRO A 3 39.29 -2.37 59.70
C PRO A 3 38.85 -3.81 59.33
N GLY A 4 37.54 -4.04 59.20
CA GLY A 4 37.02 -5.28 58.61
C GLY A 4 35.55 -5.51 58.89
N PHE A 5 34.67 -4.62 58.43
CA PHE A 5 33.24 -4.91 58.30
C PHE A 5 32.88 -4.77 56.83
N ASP A 6 32.87 -5.90 56.14
CA ASP A 6 32.37 -6.04 54.77
C ASP A 6 30.84 -6.07 54.84
N LEU A 7 30.19 -4.94 54.55
CA LEU A 7 28.74 -4.84 54.41
C LEU A 7 28.38 -5.20 52.97
N ARG A 8 28.13 -6.48 52.71
CA ARG A 8 27.52 -6.94 51.45
C ARG A 8 26.01 -6.65 51.48
N LEU A 9 25.61 -5.64 50.72
CA LEU A 9 24.21 -5.31 50.47
C LEU A 9 23.73 -6.14 49.26
N GLU A 10 23.02 -7.25 49.50
CA GLU A 10 22.36 -8.00 48.42
C GLU A 10 21.02 -7.32 48.07
N GLN A 11 21.00 -6.58 46.96
CA GLN A 11 19.81 -5.94 46.43
C GLN A 11 18.97 -6.97 45.64
N ALA A 12 18.01 -7.62 46.30
CA ALA A 12 17.00 -8.43 45.62
C ALA A 12 15.89 -7.50 45.06
N GLN A 13 15.89 -7.26 43.75
CA GLN A 13 14.86 -6.47 43.08
C GLN A 13 13.56 -7.31 43.03
N LYS A 14 12.58 -7.00 43.89
CA LYS A 14 11.23 -7.58 43.78
C LYS A 14 10.54 -6.94 42.58
N LEU A 15 10.33 -7.71 41.51
CA LEU A 15 9.37 -7.35 40.47
C LEU A 15 7.98 -7.33 41.08
N ILE A 16 7.55 -6.14 41.51
CA ILE A 16 6.16 -5.91 41.89
C ILE A 16 5.38 -5.83 40.58
N ILE A 17 4.57 -6.84 40.31
CA ILE A 17 3.61 -6.81 39.21
C ILE A 17 2.69 -5.62 39.42
N THR A 18 2.77 -4.63 38.53
CA THR A 18 1.83 -3.51 38.52
C THR A 18 0.50 -3.97 37.92
N PRO A 19 -0.64 -3.41 38.35
CA PRO A 19 -1.96 -3.79 37.82
C PRO A 19 -2.05 -3.62 36.30
N GLN A 20 -1.34 -2.64 35.73
CA GLN A 20 -1.23 -2.43 34.29
C GLN A 20 -0.52 -3.60 33.58
N LEU A 21 0.53 -4.15 34.20
CA LEU A 21 1.29 -5.27 33.63
C LEU A 21 0.48 -6.57 33.68
N GLN A 22 -0.33 -6.77 34.73
CA GLN A 22 -1.32 -7.85 34.79
C GLN A 22 -2.38 -7.74 33.69
N GLN A 23 -2.90 -6.54 33.45
CA GLN A 23 -3.89 -6.30 32.39
C GLN A 23 -3.28 -6.55 31.00
N ALA A 24 -2.07 -6.05 30.73
CA ALA A 24 -1.39 -6.25 29.45
C ALA A 24 -1.11 -7.74 29.18
N VAL A 25 -0.65 -8.48 30.20
CA VAL A 25 -0.40 -9.92 30.08
C VAL A 25 -1.70 -10.70 29.90
N ALA A 26 -2.82 -10.27 30.49
CA ALA A 26 -4.13 -10.87 30.27
C ALA A 26 -4.66 -10.60 28.85
N LEU A 27 -4.50 -9.38 28.34
CA LEU A 27 -4.88 -9.00 26.97
C LEU A 27 -4.13 -9.83 25.91
N LEU A 28 -2.85 -10.09 26.13
CA LEU A 28 -2.03 -10.93 25.24
C LEU A 28 -2.43 -12.41 25.22
N GLN A 29 -3.16 -12.87 26.25
CA GLN A 29 -3.61 -14.26 26.36
C GLN A 29 -5.00 -14.51 25.77
N TYR A 30 -5.75 -13.46 25.41
CA TYR A 30 -7.06 -13.62 24.78
C TYR A 30 -6.95 -14.14 23.34
N SER A 31 -7.91 -14.99 22.96
CA SER A 31 -8.13 -15.29 21.55
C SER A 31 -8.72 -14.09 20.82
N SER A 32 -8.57 -14.02 19.50
CA SER A 32 -9.08 -12.88 18.70
C SER A 32 -10.58 -12.63 18.87
N MET A 33 -11.37 -13.66 19.18
CA MET A 33 -12.81 -13.53 19.45
C MET A 33 -13.07 -12.91 20.82
N GLU A 34 -12.35 -13.37 21.85
CA GLU A 34 -12.48 -12.87 23.23
C GLU A 34 -12.00 -11.42 23.35
N LEU A 35 -10.96 -11.05 22.61
CA LEU A 35 -10.47 -9.67 22.58
C LEU A 35 -11.51 -8.72 21.97
N LEU A 36 -12.23 -9.15 20.92
CA LEU A 36 -13.29 -8.35 20.30
C LEU A 36 -14.50 -8.18 21.23
N ASP A 37 -14.90 -9.24 21.94
CA ASP A 37 -15.98 -9.17 22.94
C ASP A 37 -15.60 -8.24 24.10
N TYR A 38 -14.35 -8.33 24.56
CA TYR A 38 -13.81 -7.42 25.58
C TYR A 38 -13.84 -5.95 25.12
N ILE A 39 -13.39 -5.66 23.90
CA ILE A 39 -13.42 -4.29 23.33
C ILE A 39 -14.85 -3.78 23.18
N GLN A 40 -15.78 -4.62 22.70
CA GLN A 40 -17.19 -4.26 22.58
C GLN A 40 -17.82 -3.91 23.93
N LYS A 41 -17.49 -4.66 24.97
CA LYS A 41 -17.96 -4.38 26.32
C LYS A 41 -17.41 -3.06 26.87
N GLU A 42 -16.10 -2.83 26.69
CA GLU A 42 -15.45 -1.58 27.10
C GLU A 42 -16.01 -0.36 26.34
N LEU A 43 -16.43 -0.52 25.08
CA LEU A 43 -17.09 0.53 24.30
C LEU A 43 -18.45 0.94 24.90
N VAL A 44 -19.19 -0.03 25.46
CA VAL A 44 -20.48 0.23 26.12
C VAL A 44 -20.28 0.85 27.51
N ASP A 45 -19.28 0.38 28.24
CA ASP A 45 -19.01 0.84 29.60
C ASP A 45 -18.32 2.21 29.64
N ASN A 46 -17.61 2.60 28.57
CA ASN A 46 -16.94 3.88 28.45
C ASN A 46 -17.57 4.74 27.35
N PRO A 47 -18.54 5.61 27.70
CA PRO A 47 -19.30 6.41 26.72
C PRO A 47 -18.48 7.49 26.00
N LEU A 48 -17.18 7.63 26.32
CA LEU A 48 -16.23 8.51 25.61
C LEU A 48 -15.41 7.77 24.55
N LEU A 49 -15.45 6.43 24.50
CA LEU A 49 -14.79 5.65 23.46
C LEU A 49 -15.70 5.64 22.21
N GLU A 50 -15.20 6.22 21.11
CA GLU A 50 -15.81 6.13 19.79
C GLU A 50 -14.97 5.22 18.90
N LEU A 51 -15.61 4.30 18.17
CA LEU A 51 -14.92 3.49 17.18
C LEU A 51 -14.65 4.38 15.97
N GLU A 52 -13.38 4.74 15.73
CA GLU A 52 -13.00 5.37 14.47
C GLU A 52 -13.28 4.40 13.32
N GLU A 53 -14.41 4.58 12.65
CA GLU A 53 -14.62 4.01 11.33
C GLU A 53 -13.60 4.65 10.40
N ARG A 54 -12.54 3.90 10.07
CA ARG A 54 -11.55 4.32 9.08
C ARG A 54 -12.26 4.48 7.73
N LEU A 55 -12.69 5.70 7.44
CA LEU A 55 -13.21 6.09 6.14
C LEU A 55 -12.12 5.79 5.10
N ASP A 56 -12.49 5.03 4.08
CA ASP A 56 -11.69 4.83 2.90
C ASP A 56 -11.36 6.20 2.25
N PRO A 57 -10.12 6.41 1.80
CA PRO A 57 -9.69 7.70 1.27
C PRO A 57 -10.43 7.96 -0.05
N GLY A 58 -11.57 8.66 0.02
CA GLY A 58 -12.41 8.91 -1.16
C GLY A 58 -13.75 9.58 -0.90
N GLN A 59 -14.32 9.53 0.30
CA GLN A 59 -15.62 10.16 0.58
C GLN A 59 -15.47 11.59 1.11
N LYS A 60 -14.99 12.50 0.25
CA LYS A 60 -15.35 13.91 0.39
C LYS A 60 -16.73 14.09 -0.24
N GLN A 61 -17.72 14.45 0.57
CA GLN A 61 -19.06 14.83 0.11
C GLN A 61 -18.94 15.89 -1.00
N LYS A 62 -19.35 15.50 -2.21
CA LYS A 62 -19.69 16.43 -3.28
C LYS A 62 -21.07 17.01 -2.95
N GLU A 63 -21.10 18.14 -2.25
CA GLU A 63 -22.21 19.08 -2.43
C GLU A 63 -21.93 19.92 -3.66
N LYS A 64 -22.70 19.66 -4.72
CA LYS A 64 -22.72 20.47 -5.93
C LYS A 64 -23.78 21.56 -5.79
N ASP A 65 -23.31 22.80 -5.91
CA ASP A 65 -23.77 23.77 -6.90
C ASP A 65 -25.06 24.55 -6.63
N LYS A 66 -24.89 25.87 -6.40
CA LYS A 66 -25.69 26.89 -7.07
C LYS A 66 -25.04 28.27 -6.98
N GLY A 67 -24.77 28.86 -8.15
CA GLY A 67 -24.93 30.30 -8.36
C GLY A 67 -23.65 31.08 -8.60
N GLU A 68 -23.50 31.57 -9.82
CA GLU A 68 -22.49 32.51 -10.29
C GLU A 68 -22.39 33.78 -9.41
N SER A 69 -21.19 34.08 -8.93
CA SER A 69 -20.65 35.44 -8.90
C SER A 69 -19.14 35.35 -9.05
N GLN A 70 -18.63 35.91 -10.14
CA GLN A 70 -17.22 36.06 -10.40
C GLN A 70 -16.67 37.12 -9.43
N GLU A 71 -16.36 36.71 -8.20
CA GLU A 71 -15.57 37.52 -7.27
C GLU A 71 -14.10 37.34 -7.67
N GLU A 72 -13.53 38.42 -8.22
CA GLU A 72 -12.07 38.55 -8.35
C GLU A 72 -11.47 38.31 -6.97
N VAL A 73 -10.82 37.15 -6.79
CA VAL A 73 -9.99 36.88 -5.62
C VAL A 73 -8.89 37.93 -5.61
N GLN A 74 -8.98 38.93 -4.73
CA GLN A 74 -7.92 39.91 -4.50
C GLN A 74 -6.76 39.20 -3.81
N TRP A 75 -5.83 38.71 -4.61
CA TRP A 75 -4.59 38.12 -4.14
C TRP A 75 -3.75 39.14 -3.35
N GLU A 76 -3.89 40.44 -3.65
CA GLU A 76 -3.22 41.54 -2.95
C GLU A 76 -3.55 41.62 -1.45
N ASP A 77 -4.77 41.32 -1.00
CA ASP A 77 -5.12 41.32 0.44
C ASP A 77 -4.52 40.10 1.16
N TYR A 78 -4.35 38.96 0.46
CA TYR A 78 -3.71 37.76 1.01
C TYR A 78 -2.19 37.92 1.16
N PHE A 79 -1.56 38.69 0.26
CA PHE A 79 -0.12 38.96 0.34
C PHE A 79 0.25 40.02 1.39
N GLN A 80 -0.67 40.94 1.74
CA GLN A 80 -0.39 42.00 2.72
C GLN A 80 -0.32 41.49 4.17
N ASP A 81 -1.01 40.39 4.51
CA ASP A 81 -0.88 39.74 5.83
C ASP A 81 0.50 39.08 6.05
N TYR A 82 1.29 38.90 4.99
CA TYR A 82 2.59 38.21 5.03
C TYR A 82 3.78 39.11 5.39
N GLU A 83 3.60 40.43 5.43
CA GLU A 83 4.72 41.36 5.70
C GLU A 83 4.87 41.77 7.19
N ASP A 84 3.96 41.41 8.09
CA ASP A 84 3.97 41.90 9.49
C ASP A 84 4.24 40.85 10.59
N TYR A 85 4.65 39.62 10.27
CA TYR A 85 5.04 38.66 11.31
C TYR A 85 6.41 38.05 11.08
N GLY A 86 7.39 38.67 11.74
CA GLY A 86 8.64 38.03 12.11
C GLY A 86 8.38 36.66 12.71
N PHE A 87 9.12 35.67 12.20
CA PHE A 87 9.13 34.25 12.53
C PHE A 87 8.58 33.93 13.94
N LYS A 88 7.27 33.74 14.02
CA LYS A 88 6.61 33.02 15.11
C LYS A 88 6.21 31.70 14.48
N THR A 89 7.03 30.67 14.70
CA THR A 89 6.62 29.29 14.53
C THR A 89 5.42 29.07 15.45
N LYS A 90 4.20 29.29 14.93
CA LYS A 90 3.03 28.66 15.51
C LYS A 90 3.24 27.18 15.24
N GLU A 91 3.56 26.43 16.28
CA GLU A 91 3.29 25.00 16.34
C GLU A 91 1.78 24.85 16.18
N HIS A 92 1.33 24.92 14.94
CA HIS A 92 0.01 24.47 14.58
C HIS A 92 0.14 22.96 14.57
N ASP A 93 -0.31 22.34 15.66
CA ASP A 93 -0.60 20.92 15.80
C ASP A 93 -1.79 20.56 14.89
N GLN A 94 -1.75 21.03 13.63
CA GLN A 94 -2.48 20.40 12.56
C GLN A 94 -1.71 19.12 12.33
N GLU A 95 -2.36 17.99 12.63
CA GLU A 95 -2.00 16.66 12.16
C GLU A 95 -1.99 16.67 10.62
N HIS A 96 -1.04 17.38 10.03
CA HIS A 96 -0.64 17.15 8.67
C HIS A 96 -0.17 15.70 8.68
N PRO A 97 -0.79 14.80 7.89
CA PRO A 97 -0.34 13.43 7.81
C PRO A 97 1.18 13.48 7.59
N SER A 98 1.92 12.94 8.56
CA SER A 98 3.37 12.98 8.58
C SER A 98 3.89 12.62 7.19
N LEU A 99 4.99 13.20 6.70
CA LEU A 99 5.56 12.77 5.42
C LEU A 99 5.78 11.24 5.37
N GLU A 100 5.95 10.61 6.54
CA GLU A 100 6.01 9.17 6.75
C GLU A 100 4.68 8.43 6.49
N SER A 101 3.52 9.07 6.73
CA SER A 101 2.20 8.52 6.38
C SER A 101 1.93 8.50 4.88
N ASN A 102 2.69 9.28 4.09
CA ASN A 102 2.68 9.24 2.63
C ASN A 102 3.82 8.38 2.07
N ALA A 103 4.53 7.63 2.90
CA ALA A 103 5.53 6.67 2.45
C ALA A 103 4.85 5.64 1.52
N SER A 104 5.32 5.61 0.27
CA SER A 104 4.80 4.88 -0.90
C SER A 104 3.92 3.67 -0.60
N ARG A 105 2.67 3.72 -1.07
CA ARG A 105 1.90 2.50 -1.35
C ARG A 105 2.74 1.63 -2.31
N PRO A 106 2.97 0.34 -2.00
CA PRO A 106 3.68 -0.53 -2.91
C PRO A 106 2.89 -0.66 -4.21
N PHE A 107 3.57 -0.51 -5.35
CA PHE A 107 2.96 -0.68 -6.67
C PHE A 107 2.34 -2.08 -6.78
N SER A 108 1.13 -2.15 -7.36
CA SER A 108 0.53 -3.44 -7.74
C SER A 108 1.29 -4.07 -8.91
N LEU A 109 1.12 -5.39 -9.10
CA LEU A 109 1.69 -6.11 -10.24
C LEU A 109 1.29 -5.44 -11.56
N GLN A 110 0.00 -5.11 -11.71
CA GLN A 110 -0.54 -4.46 -12.89
C GLN A 110 0.12 -3.09 -13.13
N GLU A 111 0.24 -2.25 -12.10
CA GLU A 111 0.93 -0.95 -12.20
C GLU A 111 2.41 -1.11 -12.58
N HIS A 112 3.08 -2.12 -12.03
CA HIS A 112 4.47 -2.40 -12.36
C HIS A 112 4.65 -2.86 -13.82
N LEU A 113 3.75 -3.67 -14.34
CA LEU A 113 3.77 -4.12 -15.74
C LEU A 113 3.41 -2.98 -16.70
N LEU A 114 2.43 -2.14 -16.35
CA LEU A 114 2.09 -0.95 -17.14
C LEU A 114 3.25 0.03 -17.21
N PHE A 115 3.96 0.23 -16.09
CA PHE A 115 5.17 1.04 -16.06
C PHE A 115 6.25 0.45 -16.99
N GLN A 116 6.47 -0.88 -16.97
CA GLN A 116 7.39 -1.54 -17.88
C GLN A 116 6.97 -1.40 -19.35
N LEU A 117 5.67 -1.53 -19.65
CA LEU A 117 5.13 -1.33 -20.99
C LEU A 117 5.42 0.08 -21.50
N GLN A 118 5.27 1.10 -20.66
CA GLN A 118 5.57 2.50 -20.99
C GLN A 118 7.06 2.75 -21.25
N LEU A 119 7.94 1.97 -20.62
CA LEU A 119 9.39 2.03 -20.87
C LEU A 119 9.81 1.27 -22.11
N THR A 120 8.92 0.44 -22.68
CA THR A 120 9.20 -0.36 -23.87
C THR A 120 8.84 0.43 -25.13
N HIS A 121 9.68 0.38 -26.16
CA HIS A 121 9.40 1.05 -27.43
C HIS A 121 8.39 0.25 -28.27
N LEU A 122 7.10 0.50 -28.05
CA LEU A 122 5.99 -0.11 -28.77
C LEU A 122 5.27 0.94 -29.65
N SER A 123 4.69 0.49 -30.76
CA SER A 123 3.76 1.31 -31.54
C SER A 123 2.46 1.58 -30.77
N ALA A 124 1.69 2.59 -31.18
CA ALA A 124 0.43 2.93 -30.51
C ALA A 124 -0.57 1.76 -30.49
N THR A 125 -0.58 0.93 -31.53
CA THR A 125 -1.41 -0.27 -31.62
C THR A 125 -0.92 -1.38 -30.67
N GLU A 126 0.39 -1.61 -30.61
CA GLU A 126 0.97 -2.62 -29.72
C GLU A 126 0.83 -2.23 -28.25
N TYR A 127 0.96 -0.94 -27.93
CA TYR A 127 0.73 -0.43 -26.58
C TYR A 127 -0.72 -0.67 -26.13
N ALA A 128 -1.71 -0.39 -26.98
CA ALA A 128 -3.12 -0.64 -26.67
C ALA A 128 -3.41 -2.13 -26.45
N ILE A 129 -2.81 -3.01 -27.27
CA ILE A 129 -2.89 -4.46 -27.08
C ILE A 129 -2.26 -4.85 -25.75
N GLY A 130 -1.09 -4.29 -25.42
CA GLY A 130 -0.36 -4.63 -24.20
C GLY A 130 -1.06 -4.17 -22.93
N GLU A 131 -1.66 -2.98 -22.94
CA GLU A 131 -2.49 -2.47 -21.85
C GLU A 131 -3.69 -3.38 -21.60
N PHE A 132 -4.36 -3.82 -22.68
CA PHE A 132 -5.47 -4.77 -22.59
C PHE A 132 -5.03 -6.14 -22.05
N LEU A 133 -3.90 -6.67 -22.52
CA LEU A 133 -3.36 -7.94 -22.04
C LEU A 133 -3.03 -7.87 -20.55
N ILE A 134 -2.34 -6.83 -20.10
CA ILE A 134 -2.00 -6.64 -18.67
C ILE A 134 -3.27 -6.52 -17.81
N GLY A 135 -4.32 -5.88 -18.33
CA GLY A 135 -5.62 -5.82 -17.66
C GLY A 135 -6.31 -7.18 -17.47
N ASN A 136 -5.98 -8.17 -18.31
CA ASN A 136 -6.49 -9.55 -18.22
C ASN A 136 -5.57 -10.50 -17.44
N ILE A 137 -4.49 -9.99 -16.84
CA ILE A 137 -3.61 -10.77 -15.96
C ILE A 137 -4.18 -10.76 -14.54
N ASP A 138 -4.34 -11.96 -13.97
CA ASP A 138 -4.84 -12.13 -12.61
C ASP A 138 -3.81 -11.71 -11.54
N ARG A 139 -4.20 -11.82 -10.26
CA ARG A 139 -3.30 -11.51 -9.13
C ARG A 139 -2.12 -12.48 -9.00
N ASN A 140 -2.21 -13.66 -9.61
CA ASN A 140 -1.16 -14.68 -9.60
C ASN A 140 -0.19 -14.51 -10.78
N GLY A 141 -0.48 -13.61 -11.73
CA GLY A 141 0.34 -13.37 -12.90
C GLY A 141 -0.03 -14.22 -14.12
N TYR A 142 -1.15 -14.94 -14.11
CA TYR A 142 -1.62 -15.74 -15.24
C TYR A 142 -2.60 -14.97 -16.13
N LEU A 143 -2.49 -15.17 -17.43
CA LEU A 143 -3.40 -14.60 -18.42
C LEU A 143 -4.77 -15.31 -18.33
N GLN A 144 -5.84 -14.53 -18.19
CA GLN A 144 -7.20 -15.04 -18.20
C GLN A 144 -7.81 -14.94 -19.61
N GLY A 145 -8.46 -16.02 -20.06
CA GLY A 145 -9.13 -16.10 -21.36
C GLY A 145 -8.28 -16.70 -22.48
N SER A 146 -8.93 -17.03 -23.60
CA SER A 146 -8.24 -17.56 -24.78
C SER A 146 -7.74 -16.44 -25.70
N LEU A 147 -6.65 -16.70 -26.44
CA LEU A 147 -6.10 -15.74 -27.41
C LEU A 147 -7.13 -15.38 -28.50
N GLU A 148 -8.02 -16.32 -28.83
CA GLU A 148 -9.14 -16.13 -29.76
C GLU A 148 -10.15 -15.09 -29.26
N GLU A 149 -10.58 -15.22 -28.01
CA GLU A 149 -11.54 -14.29 -27.38
C GLU A 149 -10.93 -12.90 -27.19
N LEU A 150 -9.67 -12.83 -26.75
CA LEU A 150 -8.96 -11.57 -26.54
C LEU A 150 -8.74 -10.84 -27.88
N ALA A 151 -8.32 -11.55 -28.92
CA ALA A 151 -8.14 -10.98 -30.26
C ALA A 151 -9.49 -10.51 -30.86
N GLY A 152 -10.56 -11.28 -30.68
CA GLY A 152 -11.90 -10.92 -31.13
C GLY A 152 -12.45 -9.65 -30.45
N THR A 153 -12.11 -9.44 -29.18
CA THR A 153 -12.54 -8.26 -28.41
C THR A 153 -11.85 -6.97 -28.87
N LEU A 154 -10.55 -7.05 -29.17
CA LEU A 154 -9.76 -5.92 -29.69
C LEU A 154 -9.95 -5.70 -31.19
N GLY A 155 -10.43 -6.69 -31.93
CA GLY A 155 -10.54 -6.64 -33.40
C GLY A 155 -9.19 -6.74 -34.11
N VAL A 156 -8.18 -7.33 -33.46
CA VAL A 156 -6.80 -7.47 -33.96
C VAL A 156 -6.52 -8.90 -34.41
N LYS A 157 -5.46 -9.09 -35.20
CA LYS A 157 -5.04 -10.45 -35.58
C LYS A 157 -4.41 -11.15 -34.38
N GLN A 158 -4.61 -12.46 -34.28
CA GLN A 158 -3.98 -13.27 -33.23
C GLN A 158 -2.45 -13.19 -33.27
N GLU A 159 -1.86 -13.05 -34.45
CA GLU A 159 -0.41 -12.93 -34.64
C GLU A 159 0.15 -11.67 -33.96
N GLU A 160 -0.55 -10.54 -34.07
CA GLU A 160 -0.15 -9.27 -33.44
C GLU A 160 -0.28 -9.36 -31.92
N LEU A 161 -1.36 -9.99 -31.44
CA LEU A 161 -1.58 -10.20 -30.02
C LEU A 161 -0.53 -11.13 -29.39
N LEU A 162 -0.15 -12.20 -30.09
CA LEU A 162 0.92 -13.11 -29.67
C LEU A 162 2.28 -12.41 -29.60
N ALA A 163 2.60 -11.58 -30.61
CA ALA A 163 3.87 -10.86 -30.63
C ALA A 163 4.00 -9.92 -29.41
N VAL A 164 2.94 -9.20 -29.06
CA VAL A 164 2.91 -8.32 -27.87
C VAL A 164 2.95 -9.14 -26.58
N LEU A 165 2.25 -10.27 -26.53
CA LEU A 165 2.27 -11.16 -25.36
C LEU A 165 3.69 -11.70 -25.08
N GLU A 166 4.44 -12.09 -26.12
CA GLU A 166 5.84 -12.53 -25.97
C GLU A 166 6.73 -11.43 -25.40
N GLN A 167 6.48 -10.15 -25.75
CA GLN A 167 7.20 -9.03 -25.15
C GLN A 167 6.86 -8.87 -23.66
N ILE A 168 5.57 -8.97 -23.31
CA ILE A 168 5.11 -8.86 -21.91
C ILE A 168 5.67 -10.01 -21.06
N GLN A 169 5.78 -11.23 -21.61
CA GLN A 169 6.37 -12.38 -20.91
C GLN A 169 7.87 -12.19 -20.61
N GLN A 170 8.53 -11.19 -21.22
CA GLN A 170 9.91 -10.80 -20.91
C GLN A 170 9.99 -9.76 -19.78
N PHE A 171 8.88 -9.28 -19.25
CA PHE A 171 8.86 -8.36 -18.12
C PHE A 171 9.22 -9.06 -16.80
N GLU A 172 9.45 -8.26 -15.77
CA GLU A 172 9.62 -8.72 -14.39
C GLU A 172 8.29 -8.60 -13.64
N PRO A 173 7.82 -9.66 -12.96
CA PRO A 173 8.51 -10.92 -12.65
C PRO A 173 8.46 -11.97 -13.78
N LEU A 174 9.49 -12.82 -13.86
CA LEU A 174 9.57 -13.90 -14.85
C LEU A 174 8.41 -14.89 -14.77
N GLY A 175 7.78 -15.15 -15.92
CA GLY A 175 6.63 -16.06 -16.04
C GLY A 175 5.26 -15.37 -15.94
N VAL A 176 5.24 -14.05 -15.81
CA VAL A 176 4.01 -13.25 -15.91
C VAL A 176 3.40 -13.33 -17.31
N GLY A 177 2.08 -13.38 -17.41
CA GLY A 177 1.38 -13.54 -18.69
C GLY A 177 1.42 -14.97 -19.25
N ALA A 178 1.80 -15.96 -18.45
CA ALA A 178 1.66 -17.37 -18.81
C ALA A 178 0.19 -17.81 -18.77
N ARG A 179 -0.19 -18.75 -19.64
CA ARG A 179 -1.55 -19.35 -19.70
C ARG A 179 -1.67 -20.57 -18.79
N SER A 180 -0.55 -21.20 -18.46
CA SER A 180 -0.48 -22.36 -17.57
C SER A 180 0.78 -22.35 -16.73
N ILE A 181 0.79 -23.17 -15.68
CA ILE A 181 1.97 -23.33 -14.83
C ILE A 181 3.16 -23.94 -15.59
N GLU A 182 2.89 -24.80 -16.57
CA GLU A 182 3.92 -25.42 -17.42
C GLU A 182 4.62 -24.34 -18.27
N GLU A 183 3.85 -23.45 -18.88
CA GLU A 183 4.36 -22.32 -19.65
C GLU A 183 5.14 -21.34 -18.75
N CYS A 184 4.62 -21.04 -17.56
CA CYS A 184 5.31 -20.21 -16.58
C CYS A 184 6.69 -20.78 -16.21
N LEU A 185 6.77 -22.07 -15.91
CA LEU A 185 8.02 -22.73 -15.56
C LEU A 185 8.99 -22.78 -16.76
N TRP A 186 8.46 -22.98 -17.97
CA TRP A 186 9.26 -22.96 -19.19
C TRP A 186 9.87 -21.57 -19.43
N LEU A 187 9.08 -20.50 -19.32
CA LEU A 187 9.55 -19.12 -19.46
C LEU A 187 10.64 -18.79 -18.43
N GLN A 188 10.45 -19.24 -17.18
CA GLN A 188 11.46 -19.09 -16.13
C GLN A 188 12.74 -19.88 -16.41
N ALA A 189 12.63 -21.09 -16.94
CA ALA A 189 13.77 -21.94 -17.26
C ALA A 189 14.58 -21.39 -18.43
N VAL A 190 13.92 -20.87 -19.47
CA VAL A 190 14.60 -20.29 -20.65
C VAL A 190 15.44 -19.07 -20.26
N LYS A 191 14.93 -18.21 -19.37
CA LYS A 191 15.66 -17.03 -18.89
C LYS A 191 16.69 -17.31 -17.80
N ARG A 192 16.56 -18.40 -17.04
CA ARG A 192 17.60 -18.88 -16.12
C ARG A 192 18.70 -19.56 -16.93
N GLU A 193 19.52 -18.77 -17.59
CA GLU A 193 20.76 -19.23 -18.25
C GLU A 193 21.83 -19.73 -17.26
N ASP A 194 21.55 -19.70 -15.96
CA ASP A 194 22.41 -20.25 -14.90
C ASP A 194 21.98 -21.67 -14.53
N ARG A 195 22.25 -22.61 -15.44
CA ARG A 195 22.17 -24.05 -15.16
C ARG A 195 23.34 -24.38 -14.22
N PRO A 196 23.13 -24.83 -12.97
CA PRO A 196 24.24 -25.39 -12.21
C PRO A 196 24.83 -26.54 -13.03
N PRO A 197 26.16 -26.57 -13.25
CA PRO A 197 26.77 -27.72 -13.88
C PRO A 197 26.54 -28.89 -12.93
N PHE A 198 25.79 -29.89 -13.37
CA PHE A 198 25.89 -31.21 -12.75
C PHE A 198 27.29 -31.76 -13.00
#